data_AF-A0A8K1CLV8-F1
#
_entry.id   AF-A0A8K1CLV8-F1
#
_cell.length_a   1.000
_cell.length_b   1.000
_cell.length_c   1.000
_cell.angle_alpha   90.00
_cell.angle_beta   90.00
_cell.angle_gamma   90.00
#
_symmetry.space_group_name_H-M   'P 1'
#
loop_
_entity.id
_entity.type
_entity.pdbx_description
1 polymer ?
#
loop_
_entity_poly.entity_id
_entity_poly.type
_entity_poly.pdbx_seq_one_letter_code
_entity_poly.pdbx_strand_id
1 'polypeptide(L)'
;MKPIAALLAAPTLVLPSLTSACLIEHGFDYVGFDLFSKPAKTAEDCCNICNTEYACKAFTWSGYDGGTCYLKSGRGEIVASPYTKSGLASFGTVLPTCELRENSDFEGMDIGQQRSPDAKNCCKICQDFDGCRAYSWSGYNGGTCFLKGKVVARVTRPGVSSAWAYPTFGDDAPVSHCKLDNDVDIVGNDIGSASSPSADICCAWCGEQPGCHAFSWNDYNGGTCWFKSGPGKRVKAPGTVSSVVHSSFEGKCVNVAGVDFAGNDLTSVKASKYDECCDMCTEDYDNGGGCRAYTWTEYENGTCWLKSSHDGRTSGHGISGFLIG
;
A
#
# COMPACT_ATOMS: atom_id res chain seq x y z
N MET A 1 58.38 -9.52 33.62
CA MET A 1 56.93 -9.54 33.94
C MET A 1 56.21 -8.73 32.87
N LYS A 2 55.41 -9.37 32.01
CA LYS A 2 54.55 -8.70 31.01
C LYS A 2 53.11 -8.72 31.57
N PRO A 3 52.32 -7.64 31.43
CA PRO A 3 50.94 -7.66 31.90
C PRO A 3 50.08 -8.50 30.95
N ILE A 4 49.21 -9.31 31.52
CA ILE A 4 48.18 -10.09 30.82
C ILE A 4 47.01 -9.12 30.56
N ALA A 5 46.70 -8.88 29.29
CA ALA A 5 45.50 -8.12 28.92
C ALA A 5 44.27 -9.02 29.09
N ALA A 6 43.35 -8.62 29.97
CA ALA A 6 42.06 -9.29 30.14
C ALA A 6 41.19 -9.04 28.90
N LEU A 7 40.76 -10.12 28.25
CA LEU A 7 39.79 -10.07 27.16
C LEU A 7 38.40 -9.87 27.79
N LEU A 8 37.85 -8.66 27.69
CA LEU A 8 36.46 -8.38 28.05
C LEU A 8 35.56 -8.84 26.89
N ALA A 9 34.61 -9.73 27.19
CA ALA A 9 33.59 -10.15 26.22
C ALA A 9 32.70 -8.96 25.86
N ALA A 10 32.50 -8.74 24.56
CA ALA A 10 31.60 -7.71 24.06
C ALA A 10 30.14 -8.04 24.45
N PRO A 11 29.34 -7.05 24.86
CA PRO A 11 27.94 -7.27 25.18
C PRO A 11 27.18 -7.68 23.90
N THR A 12 26.45 -8.78 23.98
CA THR A 12 25.50 -9.19 22.96
C THR A 12 24.42 -8.13 22.81
N LEU A 13 24.40 -7.45 21.66
CA LEU A 13 23.29 -6.60 21.25
C LEU A 13 22.06 -7.48 21.03
N VAL A 14 21.11 -7.40 21.96
CA VAL A 14 19.75 -7.87 21.74
C VAL A 14 19.08 -6.85 20.83
N LEU A 15 18.93 -7.18 19.55
CA LEU A 15 18.10 -6.39 18.64
C LEU A 15 16.66 -6.40 19.20
N PRO A 16 15.99 -5.24 19.36
CA PRO A 16 14.59 -5.23 19.73
C PRO A 16 13.80 -6.00 18.65
N SER A 17 13.03 -7.00 19.07
CA SER A 17 12.10 -7.67 18.17
C SER A 17 11.20 -6.61 17.57
N LEU A 18 11.11 -6.55 16.23
CA LEU A 18 10.06 -5.80 15.55
C LEU A 18 8.73 -6.32 16.08
N THR A 19 8.14 -5.63 17.06
CA THR A 19 6.82 -5.98 17.55
C THR A 19 5.88 -5.77 16.40
N SER A 20 5.23 -6.85 15.96
CA SER A 20 4.22 -6.82 14.91
C SER A 20 3.07 -5.94 15.37
N ALA A 21 3.16 -4.64 15.06
CA ALA A 21 2.20 -3.65 15.50
C ALA A 21 1.15 -3.52 14.40
N CYS A 22 -0.04 -4.03 14.65
CA CYS A 22 -1.21 -3.65 13.85
C CYS A 22 -1.62 -2.24 14.25
N LEU A 23 -2.05 -1.47 13.26
CA LEU A 23 -2.78 -0.24 13.54
C LEU A 23 -4.25 -0.60 13.80
N ILE A 24 -4.74 -0.28 15.00
CA ILE A 24 -6.09 -0.64 15.46
C ILE A 24 -7.03 0.57 15.26
N GLU A 25 -8.06 0.38 14.45
CA GLU A 25 -9.18 1.28 14.21
C GLU A 25 -10.28 1.04 15.24
N HIS A 26 -10.50 2.04 16.08
CA HIS A 26 -11.48 1.99 17.16
C HIS A 26 -12.88 2.34 16.65
N GLY A 27 -13.90 1.58 17.05
CA GLY A 27 -15.29 1.86 16.72
C GLY A 27 -15.68 1.51 15.29
N PHE A 28 -14.98 0.55 14.68
CA PHE A 28 -15.22 0.10 13.31
C PHE A 28 -15.26 -1.41 13.19
N ASP A 29 -16.18 -1.88 12.36
CA ASP A 29 -16.26 -3.26 11.88
C ASP A 29 -15.77 -3.29 10.43
N TYR A 30 -14.97 -4.30 10.12
CA TYR A 30 -14.58 -4.63 8.75
C TYR A 30 -15.54 -5.69 8.26
N VAL A 31 -16.44 -5.35 7.37
CA VAL A 31 -17.50 -6.27 6.92
C VAL A 31 -17.02 -7.07 5.72
N GLY A 32 -17.22 -8.38 5.80
CA GLY A 32 -16.83 -9.35 4.77
C GLY A 32 -15.40 -9.86 4.94
N PHE A 33 -14.95 -10.67 3.96
CA PHE A 33 -13.62 -11.29 3.92
C PHE A 33 -13.31 -12.23 5.08
N ASP A 34 -14.30 -12.63 5.87
CA ASP A 34 -14.13 -13.53 7.00
C ASP A 34 -13.53 -14.86 6.57
N LEU A 35 -12.42 -15.22 7.20
CA LEU A 35 -11.79 -16.54 7.08
C LEU A 35 -12.41 -17.48 8.10
N PHE A 36 -12.30 -17.10 9.38
CA PHE A 36 -12.84 -17.81 10.54
C PHE A 36 -12.62 -16.95 11.79
N SER A 37 -13.21 -17.36 12.93
CA SER A 37 -13.02 -16.69 14.21
C SER A 37 -12.21 -17.51 15.20
N LYS A 38 -11.47 -16.83 16.08
CA LYS A 38 -10.78 -17.43 17.24
C LYS A 38 -11.05 -16.61 18.51
N PRO A 39 -11.02 -17.22 19.71
CA PRO A 39 -11.06 -16.46 20.96
C PRO A 39 -9.84 -15.55 21.09
N ALA A 40 -10.05 -14.30 21.52
CA ALA A 40 -8.99 -13.32 21.78
C ALA A 40 -9.46 -12.32 22.83
N LYS A 41 -8.68 -12.08 23.90
CA LYS A 41 -9.14 -11.22 25.00
C LYS A 41 -9.10 -9.74 24.63
N THR A 42 -8.21 -9.36 23.72
CA THR A 42 -8.08 -7.98 23.26
C THR A 42 -7.89 -7.90 21.73
N ALA A 43 -8.01 -6.69 21.19
CA ALA A 43 -7.73 -6.43 19.78
C ALA A 43 -6.24 -6.63 19.44
N GLU A 44 -5.34 -6.41 20.39
CA GLU A 44 -3.92 -6.69 20.28
C GLU A 44 -3.65 -8.21 20.23
N ASP A 45 -4.36 -9.00 21.03
CA ASP A 45 -4.32 -10.46 20.91
C ASP A 45 -4.81 -10.90 19.52
N CYS A 46 -5.90 -10.29 19.04
CA CYS A 46 -6.45 -10.57 17.72
C CYS A 46 -5.47 -10.21 16.57
N CYS A 47 -4.78 -9.07 16.69
CA CYS A 47 -3.68 -8.69 15.82
C CYS A 47 -2.59 -9.77 15.78
N ASN A 48 -2.11 -10.21 16.95
CA ASN A 48 -1.09 -11.24 17.05
C ASN A 48 -1.54 -12.55 16.39
N ILE A 49 -2.79 -12.96 16.59
CA ILE A 49 -3.37 -14.14 15.94
C ILE A 49 -3.38 -13.96 14.43
N CYS A 50 -3.84 -12.80 13.93
CA CYS A 50 -3.88 -12.52 12.50
C CYS A 50 -2.49 -12.56 11.86
N ASN A 51 -1.47 -11.99 12.51
CA ASN A 51 -0.09 -12.04 12.01
C ASN A 51 0.52 -13.45 11.98
N THR A 52 -0.05 -14.42 12.70
CA THR A 52 0.36 -15.84 12.60
C THR A 52 -0.40 -16.63 11.53
N GLU A 53 -1.49 -16.08 11.02
CA GLU A 53 -2.33 -16.72 10.01
C GLU A 53 -1.96 -16.18 8.62
N TYR A 54 -1.38 -17.03 7.77
CA TYR A 54 -0.85 -16.61 6.46
C TYR A 54 -1.91 -15.90 5.60
N ALA A 55 -3.14 -16.42 5.62
CA ALA A 55 -4.25 -15.86 4.87
C ALA A 55 -4.84 -14.58 5.48
N CYS A 56 -4.53 -14.27 6.74
CA CYS A 56 -5.12 -13.12 7.44
C CYS A 56 -4.37 -11.83 7.10
N LYS A 57 -5.11 -10.86 6.58
CA LYS A 57 -4.61 -9.51 6.23
C LYS A 57 -5.31 -8.42 7.04
N ALA A 58 -6.46 -8.71 7.63
CA ALA A 58 -7.16 -7.81 8.52
C ALA A 58 -7.93 -8.61 9.57
N PHE A 59 -8.41 -7.91 10.59
CA PHE A 59 -9.25 -8.52 11.61
C PHE A 59 -10.28 -7.52 12.13
N THR A 60 -11.33 -8.08 12.72
CA THR A 60 -12.22 -7.35 13.64
C THR A 60 -12.27 -8.10 14.95
N TRP A 61 -12.04 -7.39 16.05
CA TRP A 61 -12.21 -7.89 17.40
C TRP A 61 -13.49 -7.31 18.01
N SER A 62 -14.20 -8.14 18.77
CA SER A 62 -15.35 -7.71 19.58
C SER A 62 -15.32 -8.38 20.96
N GLY A 63 -16.09 -7.82 21.91
CA GLY A 63 -16.30 -8.43 23.22
C GLY A 63 -17.22 -9.67 23.24
N TYR A 64 -17.66 -10.16 22.08
CA TYR A 64 -18.52 -11.34 21.99
C TYR A 64 -17.86 -12.58 22.62
N ASP A 65 -18.62 -13.33 23.43
CA ASP A 65 -18.19 -14.55 24.12
C ASP A 65 -16.89 -14.40 24.95
N GLY A 66 -16.73 -13.26 25.62
CA GLY A 66 -15.52 -12.96 26.40
C GLY A 66 -14.32 -12.52 25.56
N GLY A 67 -14.53 -12.30 24.25
CA GLY A 67 -13.54 -11.79 23.31
C GLY A 67 -13.41 -12.68 22.09
N THR A 68 -13.83 -12.18 20.93
CA THR A 68 -13.79 -12.92 19.66
C THR A 68 -13.03 -12.11 18.61
N CYS A 69 -12.06 -12.77 17.98
CA CYS A 69 -11.27 -12.29 16.85
C CYS A 69 -11.80 -12.89 15.55
N TYR A 70 -12.39 -12.06 14.70
CA TYR A 70 -12.85 -12.42 13.35
C TYR A 70 -11.73 -12.11 12.36
N LEU A 71 -11.01 -13.15 11.94
CA LEU A 71 -9.85 -13.07 11.05
C LEU A 71 -10.33 -12.94 9.61
N LYS A 72 -9.70 -12.06 8.84
CA LYS A 72 -10.16 -11.70 7.50
C LYS A 72 -9.02 -11.72 6.49
N SER A 73 -9.35 -12.11 5.27
CA SER A 73 -8.44 -12.07 4.13
C SER A 73 -8.18 -10.65 3.60
N GLY A 74 -8.92 -9.65 4.07
CA GLY A 74 -8.78 -8.25 3.67
C GLY A 74 -9.64 -7.30 4.53
N ARG A 75 -9.47 -5.99 4.36
CA ARG A 75 -10.14 -4.93 5.14
C ARG A 75 -11.67 -4.88 4.96
N GLY A 76 -12.18 -5.27 3.80
CA GLY A 76 -13.62 -5.19 3.52
C GLY A 76 -14.20 -3.77 3.57
N GLU A 77 -15.53 -3.70 3.68
CA GLU A 77 -16.25 -2.44 3.91
C GLU A 77 -16.10 -2.01 5.37
N ILE A 78 -15.90 -0.72 5.61
CA ILE A 78 -15.76 -0.19 6.97
C ILE A 78 -17.12 0.33 7.43
N VAL A 79 -17.67 -0.29 8.47
CA VAL A 79 -18.94 0.10 9.07
C VAL A 79 -18.70 0.62 10.49
N ALA A 80 -19.31 1.75 10.84
CA ALA A 80 -19.23 2.29 12.19
C ALA A 80 -19.87 1.31 13.18
N SER A 81 -19.12 0.90 14.19
CA SER A 81 -19.55 -0.03 15.23
C SER A 81 -18.78 0.25 16.52
N PRO A 82 -19.37 0.94 17.51
CA PRO A 82 -18.67 1.38 18.72
C PRO A 82 -18.19 0.21 19.62
N TYR A 83 -18.59 -1.02 19.32
CA TYR A 83 -18.26 -2.21 20.12
C TYR A 83 -17.15 -3.06 19.51
N THR A 84 -16.61 -2.65 18.36
CA THR A 84 -15.60 -3.40 17.63
C THR A 84 -14.33 -2.60 17.44
N LYS A 85 -13.23 -3.33 17.34
CA LYS A 85 -11.91 -2.79 17.03
C LYS A 85 -11.37 -3.57 15.86
N SER A 86 -11.07 -2.88 14.76
CA SER A 86 -10.57 -3.54 13.56
C SER A 86 -9.11 -3.17 13.32
N GLY A 87 -8.40 -3.94 12.51
CA GLY A 87 -7.00 -3.64 12.24
C GLY A 87 -6.48 -4.38 11.03
N LEU A 88 -5.42 -3.83 10.45
CA LEU A 88 -4.65 -4.47 9.38
C LEU A 88 -3.48 -5.22 9.98
N ALA A 89 -3.27 -6.46 9.54
CA ALA A 89 -2.07 -7.21 9.87
C ALA A 89 -0.89 -6.63 9.09
N SER A 90 0.13 -6.19 9.82
CA SER A 90 1.29 -5.52 9.23
C SER A 90 2.23 -6.54 8.59
N PHE A 91 2.27 -6.58 7.25
CA PHE A 91 3.44 -7.07 6.52
C PHE A 91 4.41 -5.90 6.29
N GLY A 92 5.08 -5.47 7.37
CA GLY A 92 6.36 -4.75 7.28
C GLY A 92 6.38 -3.26 6.91
N THR A 93 5.25 -2.59 6.64
CA THR A 93 5.26 -1.14 6.35
C THR A 93 4.20 -0.38 7.15
N VAL A 94 4.64 0.70 7.80
CA VAL A 94 3.77 1.67 8.47
C VAL A 94 3.24 2.59 7.38
N LEU A 95 1.96 2.46 7.03
CA LEU A 95 1.32 3.42 6.13
C LEU A 95 1.36 4.82 6.78
N PRO A 96 1.71 5.88 6.02
CA PRO A 96 1.74 7.23 6.58
C PRO A 96 0.35 7.61 7.06
N THR A 97 0.25 7.91 8.34
CA THR A 97 -0.96 8.41 9.00
C THR A 97 -0.61 9.68 9.74
N CYS A 98 -1.61 10.52 9.98
CA CYS A 98 -1.46 11.76 10.74
C CYS A 98 -0.53 12.80 10.11
N GLU A 99 -0.31 12.71 8.79
CA GLU A 99 0.34 13.75 8.02
C GLU A 99 -0.56 14.99 7.94
N LEU A 100 -0.11 16.08 8.57
CA LEU A 100 -0.86 17.33 8.60
C LEU A 100 -0.86 17.99 7.23
N ARG A 101 -2.06 18.29 6.76
CA ARG A 101 -2.33 19.08 5.55
C ARG A 101 -2.75 20.48 5.98
N GLU A 102 -1.86 21.45 5.84
CA GLU A 102 -2.14 22.85 6.17
C GLU A 102 -3.15 23.46 5.20
N ASN A 103 -3.90 24.44 5.69
CA ASN A 103 -4.93 25.16 4.96
C ASN A 103 -5.96 24.23 4.30
N SER A 104 -6.25 23.11 4.95
CA SER A 104 -7.13 22.06 4.45
C SER A 104 -8.16 21.76 5.52
N ASP A 105 -9.44 21.93 5.19
CA ASP A 105 -10.58 21.48 5.97
C ASP A 105 -11.07 20.16 5.37
N PHE A 106 -11.27 19.17 6.22
CA PHE A 106 -11.98 17.98 5.81
C PHE A 106 -13.44 18.24 6.14
N GLU A 107 -14.32 18.17 5.15
CA GLU A 107 -15.74 18.25 5.39
C GLU A 107 -16.30 16.84 5.51
N GLY A 108 -17.31 16.66 6.35
CA GLY A 108 -17.93 15.35 6.53
C GLY A 108 -18.64 15.18 7.85
N MET A 109 -18.74 13.91 8.25
CA MET A 109 -19.49 13.50 9.42
C MET A 109 -18.68 13.82 10.68
N ASP A 110 -18.85 15.03 11.22
CA ASP A 110 -18.32 15.37 12.54
C ASP A 110 -19.04 14.53 13.61
N ILE A 111 -18.27 13.74 14.34
CA ILE A 111 -18.75 12.83 15.39
C ILE A 111 -18.41 13.33 16.79
N GLY A 112 -17.61 14.40 16.89
CA GLY A 112 -17.19 14.97 18.14
C GLY A 112 -16.17 16.08 17.96
N GLN A 113 -15.82 16.73 19.07
CA GLN A 113 -14.75 17.71 19.11
C GLN A 113 -13.99 17.64 20.43
N GLN A 114 -12.70 17.93 20.41
CA GLN A 114 -11.88 18.01 21.62
C GLN A 114 -10.90 19.18 21.53
N ARG A 115 -10.74 19.90 22.64
CA ARG A 115 -9.79 21.01 22.71
C ARG A 115 -8.36 20.49 22.62
N SER A 116 -7.54 21.09 21.77
CA SER A 116 -6.10 20.84 21.68
C SER A 116 -5.38 22.10 21.23
N PRO A 117 -4.29 22.52 21.89
CA PRO A 117 -3.53 23.69 21.45
C PRO A 117 -2.73 23.44 20.15
N ASP A 118 -2.54 22.18 19.74
CA ASP A 118 -1.74 21.79 18.57
C ASP A 118 -2.51 20.79 17.71
N ALA A 119 -2.49 20.99 16.38
CA ALA A 119 -3.08 20.10 15.39
C ALA A 119 -2.46 18.69 15.41
N LYS A 120 -1.18 18.54 15.77
CA LYS A 120 -0.49 17.24 15.84
C LYS A 120 -1.14 16.30 16.86
N ASN A 121 -1.59 16.83 17.99
CA ASN A 121 -2.23 16.03 19.04
C ASN A 121 -3.59 15.47 18.62
N CYS A 122 -4.25 16.08 17.62
CA CYS A 122 -5.55 15.62 17.15
C CYS A 122 -5.51 14.22 16.55
N CYS A 123 -4.35 13.77 16.06
CA CYS A 123 -4.13 12.40 15.62
C CYS A 123 -4.42 11.40 16.73
N LYS A 124 -3.72 11.53 17.87
CA LYS A 124 -3.91 10.61 19.00
C LYS A 124 -5.32 10.71 19.57
N ILE A 125 -5.85 11.92 19.66
CA ILE A 125 -7.23 12.17 20.08
C ILE A 125 -8.22 11.40 19.18
N CYS A 126 -8.06 11.49 17.86
CA CYS A 126 -8.92 10.77 16.93
C CYS A 126 -8.74 9.26 17.07
N GLN A 127 -7.51 8.77 17.19
CA GLN A 127 -7.24 7.33 17.36
C GLN A 127 -7.82 6.75 18.65
N ASP A 128 -8.02 7.58 19.68
CA ASP A 128 -8.66 7.20 20.95
C ASP A 128 -10.18 7.38 20.95
N PHE A 129 -10.74 8.03 19.92
CA PHE A 129 -12.16 8.31 19.81
C PHE A 129 -12.83 7.29 18.90
N ASP A 130 -13.65 6.42 19.49
CA ASP A 130 -14.37 5.38 18.75
C ASP A 130 -15.15 5.97 17.57
N GLY A 131 -14.90 5.45 16.38
CA GLY A 131 -15.53 5.88 15.15
C GLY A 131 -14.86 7.07 14.48
N CYS A 132 -13.74 7.60 14.97
CA CYS A 132 -13.01 8.67 14.29
C CYS A 132 -12.07 8.12 13.23
N ARG A 133 -12.00 8.74 12.05
CA ARG A 133 -11.09 8.38 10.95
C ARG A 133 -10.19 9.52 10.50
N ALA A 134 -10.64 10.74 10.71
CA ALA A 134 -9.91 11.93 10.35
C ALA A 134 -10.25 13.06 11.31
N TYR A 135 -9.47 14.13 11.24
CA TYR A 135 -9.75 15.33 12.02
C TYR A 135 -9.40 16.59 11.23
N SER A 136 -10.03 17.68 11.62
CA SER A 136 -9.63 19.03 11.22
C SER A 136 -9.41 19.84 12.48
N TRP A 137 -8.25 20.47 12.59
CA TRP A 137 -7.90 21.35 13.69
C TRP A 137 -8.00 22.80 13.24
N SER A 138 -8.55 23.66 14.11
CA SER A 138 -8.52 25.12 13.91
C SER A 138 -8.30 25.86 15.22
N GLY A 139 -7.99 27.16 15.14
CA GLY A 139 -7.83 28.04 16.30
C GLY A 139 -9.09 28.29 17.13
N TYR A 140 -10.22 27.66 16.79
CA TYR A 140 -11.47 27.78 17.54
C TYR A 140 -11.27 27.46 19.03
N ASN A 141 -11.76 28.35 19.91
CA ASN A 141 -11.61 28.27 21.37
C ASN A 141 -10.16 28.05 21.86
N GLY A 142 -9.18 28.62 21.17
CA GLY A 142 -7.76 28.45 21.49
C GLY A 142 -7.20 27.09 21.06
N GLY A 143 -7.81 26.47 20.05
CA GLY A 143 -7.40 25.21 19.44
C GLY A 143 -8.40 24.09 19.69
N THR A 144 -9.00 23.56 18.62
CA THR A 144 -10.00 22.48 18.69
C THR A 144 -9.81 21.48 17.55
N CYS A 145 -9.78 20.20 17.87
CA CYS A 145 -9.89 19.07 16.95
C CYS A 145 -11.37 18.78 16.68
N PHE A 146 -11.79 18.85 15.42
CA PHE A 146 -13.12 18.42 14.95
C PHE A 146 -12.96 17.02 14.36
N LEU A 147 -13.49 16.03 15.07
CA LEU A 147 -13.31 14.59 14.83
C LEU A 147 -14.33 14.09 13.83
N LYS A 148 -13.88 13.33 12.83
CA LYS A 148 -14.70 12.94 11.68
C LYS A 148 -14.75 11.44 11.54
N GLY A 149 -15.94 10.88 11.45
CA GLY A 149 -16.11 9.44 11.15
C GLY A 149 -15.96 9.10 9.68
N LYS A 150 -16.16 10.08 8.81
CA LYS A 150 -15.94 9.98 7.36
C LYS A 150 -15.65 11.37 6.80
N VAL A 151 -14.68 11.46 5.90
CA VAL A 151 -14.47 12.65 5.06
C VAL A 151 -15.30 12.47 3.79
N VAL A 152 -16.08 13.48 3.45
CA VAL A 152 -16.89 13.52 2.22
C VAL A 152 -16.30 14.46 1.18
N ALA A 153 -15.55 15.47 1.63
CA ALA A 153 -14.85 16.39 0.76
C ALA A 153 -13.63 16.98 1.49
N ARG A 154 -12.68 17.48 0.69
CA ARG A 154 -11.54 18.25 1.18
C ARG A 154 -11.62 19.64 0.55
N VAL A 155 -11.59 20.66 1.39
CA VAL A 155 -11.72 22.06 0.96
C VAL A 155 -10.53 22.87 1.44
N THR A 156 -10.01 23.75 0.60
CA THR A 156 -8.95 24.67 0.99
C THR A 156 -9.51 25.72 1.94
N ARG A 157 -9.00 25.77 3.18
CA ARG A 157 -9.43 26.72 4.19
C ARG A 157 -8.25 27.23 5.02
N PRO A 158 -7.86 28.50 4.88
CA PRO A 158 -6.75 29.07 5.63
C PRO A 158 -6.91 28.93 7.15
N GLY A 159 -5.85 28.52 7.84
CA GLY A 159 -5.84 28.38 9.30
C GLY A 159 -6.51 27.11 9.84
N VAL A 160 -6.87 26.18 8.96
CA VAL A 160 -7.33 24.83 9.31
C VAL A 160 -6.27 23.82 8.87
N SER A 161 -5.94 22.87 9.74
CA SER A 161 -5.02 21.78 9.43
C SER A 161 -5.71 20.44 9.64
N SER A 162 -5.72 19.58 8.63
CA SER A 162 -6.42 18.29 8.71
C SER A 162 -5.49 17.12 8.47
N ALA A 163 -5.84 15.95 9.02
CA ALA A 163 -5.17 14.71 8.68
C ALA A 163 -6.11 13.51 8.85
N TRP A 164 -5.76 12.44 8.15
CA TRP A 164 -6.33 11.11 8.37
C TRP A 164 -5.59 10.44 9.52
N ALA A 165 -6.35 9.91 10.49
CA ALA A 165 -5.78 9.25 11.67
C ALA A 165 -5.40 7.78 11.41
N TYR A 166 -5.94 7.22 10.32
CA TYR A 166 -5.74 5.86 9.85
C TYR A 166 -5.51 5.85 8.34
N PRO A 167 -4.94 4.78 7.77
CA PRO A 167 -4.68 4.69 6.35
C PRO A 167 -6.00 4.77 5.59
N THR A 168 -6.01 5.64 4.61
CA THR A 168 -7.10 5.69 3.64
C THR A 168 -6.74 4.84 2.44
N PHE A 169 -7.73 4.15 1.91
CA PHE A 169 -7.67 3.54 0.59
C PHE A 169 -8.69 4.30 -0.24
N GLY A 170 -8.21 5.18 -1.14
CA GLY A 170 -9.03 6.10 -1.94
C GLY A 170 -8.91 7.58 -1.55
N ASP A 171 -8.94 8.40 -2.60
CA ASP A 171 -8.92 9.88 -2.74
C ASP A 171 -7.84 10.72 -2.04
N ASP A 172 -7.27 10.32 -0.91
CA ASP A 172 -6.25 11.12 -0.19
C ASP A 172 -5.07 10.31 0.38
N ALA A 173 -4.97 9.01 0.07
CA ALA A 173 -3.70 8.27 0.20
C ALA A 173 -2.68 8.85 -0.81
N PRO A 174 -1.36 8.67 -0.65
CA PRO A 174 -0.51 8.56 -1.83
C PRO A 174 -1.09 7.41 -2.66
N VAL A 175 -2.01 7.74 -3.56
CA VAL A 175 -2.83 6.79 -4.30
C VAL A 175 -1.98 6.21 -5.40
N SER A 176 -1.86 4.89 -5.40
CA SER A 176 -1.76 4.22 -6.68
C SER A 176 -2.93 4.68 -7.56
N HIS A 177 -2.66 5.42 -8.63
CA HIS A 177 -3.72 5.87 -9.53
C HIS A 177 -4.06 4.72 -10.48
N CYS A 178 -5.26 4.14 -10.30
CA CYS A 178 -5.78 3.13 -11.22
C CYS A 178 -6.88 3.71 -12.08
N LYS A 179 -6.68 3.67 -13.38
CA LYS A 179 -7.73 3.91 -14.35
C LYS A 179 -8.40 2.57 -14.65
N LEU A 180 -9.56 2.35 -14.03
CA LEU A 180 -10.30 1.10 -14.18
C LEU A 180 -10.83 0.93 -15.62
N ASP A 181 -10.48 -0.20 -16.22
CA ASP A 181 -10.96 -0.66 -17.51
C ASP A 181 -11.97 -1.79 -17.29
N ASN A 182 -13.25 -1.47 -17.48
CA ASN A 182 -14.35 -2.42 -17.33
C ASN A 182 -14.42 -3.41 -18.51
N ASP A 183 -14.88 -4.62 -18.22
CA ASP A 183 -15.03 -5.73 -19.16
C ASP A 183 -13.74 -6.10 -19.89
N VAL A 184 -12.61 -5.96 -19.21
CA VAL A 184 -11.26 -6.20 -19.73
C VAL A 184 -10.48 -7.04 -18.73
N ASP A 185 -9.86 -8.10 -19.23
CA ASP A 185 -8.86 -8.88 -18.50
C ASP A 185 -7.46 -8.56 -19.05
N ILE A 186 -6.49 -8.43 -18.16
CA ILE A 186 -5.07 -8.37 -18.51
C ILE A 186 -4.54 -9.79 -18.39
N VAL A 187 -4.30 -10.49 -19.51
CA VAL A 187 -3.90 -11.90 -19.42
C VAL A 187 -2.42 -12.07 -19.08
N GLY A 188 -2.15 -12.99 -18.16
CA GLY A 188 -0.81 -13.40 -17.74
C GLY A 188 -0.17 -12.48 -16.71
N ASN A 189 1.11 -12.74 -16.41
CA ASN A 189 1.92 -12.03 -15.42
C ASN A 189 1.41 -12.10 -13.98
N ASP A 190 0.52 -13.05 -13.64
CA ASP A 190 0.00 -13.18 -12.29
C ASP A 190 1.12 -13.53 -11.30
N ILE A 191 1.29 -12.69 -10.29
CA ILE A 191 2.26 -12.86 -9.19
C ILE A 191 1.58 -13.27 -7.88
N GLY A 192 0.26 -13.33 -7.88
CA GLY A 192 -0.53 -13.71 -6.73
C GLY A 192 -1.99 -13.33 -6.92
N SER A 193 -2.82 -13.72 -5.95
CA SER A 193 -4.19 -13.27 -5.89
C SER A 193 -4.64 -13.09 -4.43
N ALA A 194 -5.66 -12.26 -4.25
CA ALA A 194 -6.33 -12.08 -2.98
C ALA A 194 -7.83 -11.91 -3.21
N SER A 195 -8.66 -12.35 -2.28
CA SER A 195 -10.10 -12.07 -2.36
C SER A 195 -10.34 -10.57 -2.16
N SER A 196 -11.06 -9.91 -3.06
CA SER A 196 -11.31 -8.46 -3.04
C SER A 196 -12.76 -8.17 -3.41
N PRO A 197 -13.44 -7.19 -2.79
CA PRO A 197 -14.87 -6.91 -3.07
C PRO A 197 -15.06 -6.05 -4.32
N SER A 198 -14.01 -5.35 -4.73
CA SER A 198 -14.06 -4.44 -5.87
C SER A 198 -12.69 -4.29 -6.53
N ALA A 199 -12.70 -3.73 -7.72
CA ALA A 199 -11.51 -3.34 -8.45
C ALA A 199 -10.75 -2.19 -7.75
N ASP A 200 -11.43 -1.31 -7.02
CA ASP A 200 -10.80 -0.21 -6.28
C ASP A 200 -9.92 -0.72 -5.13
N ILE A 201 -10.39 -1.73 -4.39
CA ILE A 201 -9.56 -2.35 -3.35
C ILE A 201 -8.40 -3.13 -3.97
N CYS A 202 -8.64 -3.76 -5.12
CA CYS A 202 -7.60 -4.45 -5.87
C CYS A 202 -6.50 -3.48 -6.35
N CYS A 203 -6.86 -2.26 -6.74
CA CYS A 203 -5.93 -1.18 -7.06
C CYS A 203 -5.04 -0.79 -5.87
N ALA A 204 -5.65 -0.58 -4.70
CA ALA A 204 -4.92 -0.22 -3.49
C ALA A 204 -3.90 -1.30 -3.13
N TRP A 205 -4.34 -2.56 -3.07
CA TRP A 205 -3.47 -3.68 -2.73
C TRP A 205 -2.37 -3.92 -3.75
N CYS A 206 -2.65 -3.76 -5.04
CA CYS A 206 -1.61 -3.86 -6.04
C CYS A 206 -0.59 -2.70 -5.92
N GLY A 207 -1.02 -1.52 -5.47
CA GLY A 207 -0.08 -0.42 -5.17
C GLY A 207 0.89 -0.75 -4.03
N GLU A 208 0.48 -1.64 -3.12
CA GLU A 208 1.26 -2.04 -1.94
C GLU A 208 2.05 -3.33 -2.14
N GLN A 209 1.56 -4.23 -3.01
CA GLN A 209 2.17 -5.53 -3.25
C GLN A 209 3.49 -5.36 -4.04
N PRO A 210 4.66 -5.70 -3.47
CA PRO A 210 5.92 -5.56 -4.17
C PRO A 210 5.91 -6.31 -5.50
N GLY A 211 6.27 -5.60 -6.57
CA GLY A 211 6.28 -6.13 -7.93
C GLY A 211 4.91 -6.18 -8.60
N CYS A 212 3.82 -5.70 -7.98
CA CYS A 212 2.54 -5.54 -8.66
C CYS A 212 2.49 -4.21 -9.41
N HIS A 213 2.18 -4.30 -10.71
CA HIS A 213 2.15 -3.19 -11.65
C HIS A 213 0.86 -3.17 -12.48
N ALA A 214 0.02 -4.20 -12.34
CA ALA A 214 -1.32 -4.26 -12.90
C ALA A 214 -2.18 -5.22 -12.09
N PHE A 215 -3.49 -5.15 -12.25
CA PHE A 215 -4.38 -6.17 -11.73
C PHE A 215 -5.54 -6.45 -12.67
N SER A 216 -6.19 -7.59 -12.43
CA SER A 216 -7.53 -7.88 -12.95
C SER A 216 -8.38 -8.35 -11.78
N TRP A 217 -9.56 -7.79 -11.64
CA TRP A 217 -10.54 -8.14 -10.62
C TRP A 217 -11.75 -8.76 -11.30
N ASN A 218 -12.25 -9.88 -10.79
CA ASN A 218 -13.48 -10.51 -11.25
C ASN A 218 -14.25 -11.14 -10.09
N ASP A 219 -15.45 -11.66 -10.37
CA ASP A 219 -16.37 -12.25 -9.40
C ASP A 219 -15.99 -13.67 -8.95
N TYR A 220 -14.84 -14.20 -9.39
CA TYR A 220 -14.34 -15.50 -8.97
C TYR A 220 -14.27 -15.58 -7.44
N ASN A 221 -14.80 -16.66 -6.84
CA ASN A 221 -14.90 -16.86 -5.38
C ASN A 221 -15.55 -15.69 -4.61
N GLY A 222 -16.52 -15.00 -5.22
CA GLY A 222 -17.18 -13.85 -4.60
C GLY A 222 -16.39 -12.55 -4.70
N GLY A 223 -15.37 -12.51 -5.56
CA GLY A 223 -14.49 -11.37 -5.76
C GLY A 223 -13.03 -11.77 -5.56
N THR A 224 -12.25 -11.78 -6.65
CA THR A 224 -10.82 -12.08 -6.64
C THR A 224 -10.05 -11.00 -7.38
N CYS A 225 -9.05 -10.46 -6.71
CA CYS A 225 -8.01 -9.59 -7.24
C CYS A 225 -6.82 -10.44 -7.69
N TRP A 226 -6.49 -10.40 -8.97
CA TRP A 226 -5.36 -11.08 -9.57
C TRP A 226 -4.23 -10.07 -9.79
N PHE A 227 -3.23 -10.10 -8.89
CA PHE A 227 -2.07 -9.21 -8.92
C PHE A 227 -1.13 -9.60 -10.04
N LYS A 228 -0.64 -8.62 -10.80
CA LYS A 228 0.20 -8.86 -11.96
C LYS A 228 1.46 -8.03 -11.94
N SER A 229 2.55 -8.61 -12.40
CA SER A 229 3.84 -7.92 -12.55
C SER A 229 3.90 -6.93 -13.71
N GLY A 230 2.84 -6.75 -14.48
CA GLY A 230 2.85 -5.78 -15.58
C GLY A 230 1.59 -5.80 -16.44
N PRO A 231 1.47 -4.83 -17.36
CA PRO A 231 0.24 -4.53 -18.09
C PRO A 231 -0.24 -5.61 -19.09
N GLY A 232 0.50 -6.71 -19.26
CA GLY A 232 0.09 -7.91 -20.01
C GLY A 232 -0.51 -7.64 -21.40
N LYS A 233 -1.33 -8.57 -21.90
CA LYS A 233 -2.19 -8.36 -23.07
C LYS A 233 -3.61 -8.10 -22.58
N ARG A 234 -4.28 -7.09 -23.12
CA ARG A 234 -5.68 -6.79 -22.80
C ARG A 234 -6.62 -7.57 -23.71
N VAL A 235 -7.59 -8.26 -23.12
CA VAL A 235 -8.64 -9.00 -23.83
C VAL A 235 -10.01 -8.62 -23.31
N LYS A 236 -11.03 -8.65 -24.16
CA LYS A 236 -12.41 -8.38 -23.76
C LYS A 236 -12.93 -9.53 -22.90
N ALA A 237 -13.33 -9.23 -21.67
CA ALA A 237 -13.79 -10.19 -20.69
C ALA A 237 -14.91 -9.56 -19.84
N PRO A 238 -16.19 -9.74 -20.22
CA PRO A 238 -17.31 -9.18 -19.47
C PRO A 238 -17.28 -9.59 -17.99
N GLY A 239 -17.46 -8.62 -17.10
CA GLY A 239 -17.42 -8.84 -15.64
C GLY A 239 -16.03 -8.77 -15.00
N THR A 240 -14.96 -8.66 -15.79
CA THR A 240 -13.60 -8.40 -15.29
C THR A 240 -13.29 -6.91 -15.36
N VAL A 241 -12.75 -6.34 -14.29
CA VAL A 241 -12.28 -4.96 -14.23
C VAL A 241 -10.79 -4.97 -13.99
N SER A 242 -10.01 -4.32 -14.86
CA SER A 242 -8.55 -4.31 -14.76
C SER A 242 -8.00 -2.90 -14.66
N SER A 243 -6.76 -2.76 -14.20
CA SER A 243 -6.01 -1.51 -14.34
C SER A 243 -4.52 -1.80 -14.39
N VAL A 244 -3.78 -0.92 -15.05
CA VAL A 244 -2.36 -0.75 -14.78
C VAL A 244 -2.26 0.10 -13.51
N VAL A 245 -1.41 -0.30 -12.58
CA VAL A 245 -1.27 0.37 -11.29
C VAL A 245 -0.02 1.22 -11.34
N HIS A 246 -0.24 2.52 -11.40
CA HIS A 246 0.81 3.50 -11.22
C HIS A 246 0.95 3.68 -9.72
N SER A 247 1.89 2.99 -9.07
CA SER A 247 2.19 3.32 -7.68
C SER A 247 2.60 4.79 -7.63
N SER A 248 2.08 5.55 -6.67
CA SER A 248 2.57 6.89 -6.35
C SER A 248 3.93 6.88 -5.65
N PHE A 249 4.66 5.76 -5.71
CA PHE A 249 6.10 5.83 -5.64
C PHE A 249 6.56 6.47 -6.93
N GLU A 250 7.49 7.42 -6.86
CA GLU A 250 8.13 8.09 -8.00
C GLU A 250 8.91 7.10 -8.90
N GLY A 251 8.24 6.10 -9.46
CA GLY A 251 8.79 5.16 -10.42
C GLY A 251 8.51 5.68 -11.81
N LYS A 252 9.51 6.31 -12.43
CA LYS A 252 9.45 6.69 -13.85
C LYS A 252 9.31 5.46 -14.77
N CYS A 253 9.44 4.24 -14.26
CA CYS A 253 9.45 3.00 -15.04
C CYS A 253 8.62 1.87 -14.45
N VAL A 254 8.13 0.98 -15.32
CA VAL A 254 7.51 -0.32 -14.97
C VAL A 254 8.47 -1.45 -15.34
N ASN A 255 8.71 -2.40 -14.43
CA ASN A 255 9.55 -3.59 -14.68
C ASN A 255 8.70 -4.82 -15.02
N VAL A 256 9.24 -5.71 -15.85
CA VAL A 256 8.65 -6.97 -16.29
C VAL A 256 9.74 -8.05 -16.27
N ALA A 257 9.65 -8.95 -15.30
CA ALA A 257 10.60 -10.06 -15.15
C ALA A 257 10.39 -11.15 -16.21
N GLY A 258 11.48 -11.80 -16.65
CA GLY A 258 11.42 -12.92 -17.60
C GLY A 258 11.08 -12.52 -19.04
N VAL A 259 11.13 -11.22 -19.33
CA VAL A 259 10.86 -10.65 -20.66
C VAL A 259 12.10 -9.94 -21.15
N ASP A 260 12.44 -10.16 -22.42
CA ASP A 260 13.40 -9.39 -23.18
C ASP A 260 12.64 -8.50 -24.18
N PHE A 261 13.04 -7.23 -24.31
CA PHE A 261 12.52 -6.33 -25.33
C PHE A 261 13.46 -6.36 -26.54
N ALA A 262 13.41 -7.42 -27.36
CA ALA A 262 14.34 -7.63 -28.45
C ALA A 262 14.39 -6.45 -29.46
N GLY A 263 15.61 -5.98 -29.73
CA GLY A 263 15.90 -4.90 -30.66
C GLY A 263 15.63 -3.49 -30.11
N ASN A 264 15.71 -2.49 -30.99
CA ASN A 264 15.60 -1.07 -30.65
C ASN A 264 16.64 -0.58 -29.63
N ASP A 265 17.76 -1.29 -29.48
CA ASP A 265 18.85 -0.92 -28.58
C ASP A 265 19.48 0.42 -29.01
N LEU A 266 19.52 1.35 -28.07
CA LEU A 266 20.19 2.65 -28.19
C LEU A 266 21.65 2.52 -27.74
N THR A 267 21.85 1.93 -26.56
CA THR A 267 23.15 1.73 -25.94
C THR A 267 23.07 0.66 -24.85
N SER A 268 24.21 0.18 -24.40
CA SER A 268 24.32 -0.70 -23.24
C SER A 268 25.20 -0.06 -22.18
N VAL A 269 24.75 -0.09 -20.94
CA VAL A 269 25.45 0.48 -19.79
C VAL A 269 25.56 -0.57 -18.69
N LYS A 270 26.66 -0.53 -17.94
CA LYS A 270 26.87 -1.48 -16.84
C LYS A 270 25.91 -1.14 -15.69
N ALA A 271 25.23 -2.15 -15.18
CA ALA A 271 24.25 -1.98 -14.12
C ALA A 271 24.30 -3.20 -13.20
N SER A 272 24.67 -3.00 -11.93
CA SER A 272 24.86 -4.13 -11.01
C SER A 272 23.54 -4.81 -10.65
N LYS A 273 22.43 -4.10 -10.83
CA LYS A 273 21.06 -4.54 -10.60
C LYS A 273 20.12 -3.93 -11.65
N TYR A 274 18.95 -4.54 -11.79
CA TYR A 274 17.95 -4.15 -12.79
C TYR A 274 17.23 -2.83 -12.46
N ASP A 275 17.16 -2.43 -11.20
CA ASP A 275 16.52 -1.20 -10.75
C ASP A 275 17.29 0.05 -11.20
N GLU A 276 18.62 -0.04 -11.32
CA GLU A 276 19.48 1.03 -11.85
C GLU A 276 19.14 1.40 -13.31
N CYS A 277 18.59 0.47 -14.10
CA CYS A 277 18.23 0.71 -15.49
C CYS A 277 17.19 1.83 -15.68
N CYS A 278 16.28 1.98 -14.71
CA CYS A 278 15.22 2.97 -14.80
C CYS A 278 15.78 4.39 -14.80
N ASP A 279 16.72 4.67 -13.90
CA ASP A 279 17.34 5.98 -13.76
C ASP A 279 18.18 6.31 -15.00
N MET A 280 18.92 5.34 -15.52
CA MET A 280 19.73 5.54 -16.73
C MET A 280 18.89 5.77 -17.98
N CYS A 281 17.79 5.02 -18.15
CA CYS A 281 16.86 5.25 -19.26
C CYS A 281 16.14 6.60 -19.14
N THR A 282 15.76 6.96 -17.92
CA THR A 282 15.20 8.27 -17.61
C THR A 282 16.15 9.40 -18.00
N GLU A 283 17.41 9.30 -17.57
CA GLU A 283 18.42 10.33 -17.82
C GLU A 283 18.67 10.48 -19.33
N ASP A 284 18.78 9.36 -20.05
CA ASP A 284 18.89 9.38 -21.51
C ASP A 284 17.67 10.07 -22.15
N TYR A 285 16.46 9.74 -21.70
CA TYR A 285 15.23 10.35 -22.18
C TYR A 285 15.17 11.86 -21.94
N ASP A 286 15.42 12.29 -20.70
CA ASP A 286 15.37 13.69 -20.27
C ASP A 286 16.42 14.54 -21.02
N ASN A 287 17.53 13.92 -21.43
CA ASN A 287 18.58 14.54 -22.24
C ASN A 287 18.37 14.41 -23.76
N GLY A 288 17.24 13.86 -24.22
CA GLY A 288 16.88 13.75 -25.63
C GLY A 288 17.51 12.56 -26.38
N GLY A 289 18.08 11.58 -25.67
CA GLY A 289 18.64 10.34 -26.22
C GLY A 289 17.60 9.34 -26.70
N GLY A 290 16.34 9.51 -26.28
CA GLY A 290 15.19 8.79 -26.82
C GLY A 290 14.91 7.44 -26.18
N CYS A 291 15.52 7.13 -25.03
CA CYS A 291 15.17 5.93 -24.27
C CYS A 291 13.70 5.94 -23.86
N ARG A 292 13.07 4.79 -24.06
CA ARG A 292 11.66 4.51 -23.72
C ARG A 292 11.54 3.19 -22.98
N ALA A 293 12.55 2.33 -23.08
CA ALA A 293 12.57 1.00 -22.50
C ALA A 293 14.00 0.54 -22.21
N TYR A 294 14.13 -0.55 -21.46
CA TYR A 294 15.40 -1.20 -21.18
C TYR A 294 15.21 -2.69 -20.95
N THR A 295 16.30 -3.45 -21.10
CA THR A 295 16.39 -4.83 -20.63
C THR A 295 17.65 -4.98 -19.81
N TRP A 296 17.54 -5.50 -18.59
CA TRP A 296 18.66 -5.87 -17.76
C TRP A 296 18.95 -7.38 -17.89
N THR A 297 20.21 -7.75 -17.99
CA THR A 297 20.67 -9.15 -18.06
C THR A 297 21.90 -9.36 -17.20
N GLU A 298 22.20 -10.61 -16.84
CA GLU A 298 23.44 -10.98 -16.11
C GLU A 298 24.71 -10.90 -16.97
N TYR A 299 24.61 -10.50 -18.24
CA TYR A 299 25.75 -10.32 -19.12
C TYR A 299 26.81 -9.41 -18.48
N GLU A 300 28.07 -9.86 -18.47
CA GLU A 300 29.22 -9.14 -17.88
C GLU A 300 29.03 -8.64 -16.42
N ASN A 301 28.39 -9.46 -15.59
CA ASN A 301 28.00 -9.15 -14.20
C ASN A 301 26.98 -8.00 -14.09
N GLY A 302 26.05 -7.93 -15.05
CA GLY A 302 24.96 -6.98 -15.04
C GLY A 302 25.11 -5.91 -16.12
N THR A 303 24.27 -6.02 -17.15
CA THR A 303 24.22 -5.08 -18.27
C THR A 303 22.80 -4.63 -18.50
N CYS A 304 22.62 -3.32 -18.57
CA CYS A 304 21.39 -2.66 -18.95
C CYS A 304 21.43 -2.24 -20.41
N TRP A 305 20.53 -2.77 -21.20
CA TRP A 305 20.37 -2.50 -22.62
C TRP A 305 19.25 -1.47 -22.79
N LEU A 306 19.60 -0.18 -22.93
CA LEU A 306 18.66 0.93 -23.13
C LEU A 306 18.08 0.90 -24.55
N LYS A 307 16.80 1.19 -24.68
CA LYS A 307 16.02 0.96 -25.90
C LYS A 307 15.05 2.10 -26.20
N SER A 308 14.81 2.35 -27.47
CA SER A 308 13.85 3.36 -27.95
C SER A 308 12.40 2.87 -28.01
N SER A 309 12.14 1.57 -27.82
CA SER A 309 10.78 1.00 -27.77
C SER A 309 10.75 -0.33 -26.99
N HIS A 310 9.57 -0.69 -26.46
CA HIS A 310 9.26 -1.94 -25.77
C HIS A 310 8.49 -2.97 -26.63
N ASP A 311 8.34 -2.74 -27.93
CA ASP A 311 7.43 -3.52 -28.79
C ASP A 311 7.94 -4.95 -29.11
N GLY A 312 9.25 -5.19 -28.95
CA GLY A 312 9.93 -6.46 -29.25
C GLY A 312 9.83 -7.53 -28.15
N ARG A 313 8.66 -7.73 -27.53
CA ARG A 313 8.56 -8.62 -26.36
C ARG A 313 8.79 -10.10 -26.71
N THR A 314 9.84 -10.68 -26.15
CA THR A 314 10.17 -12.12 -26.23
C THR A 314 10.40 -12.69 -24.83
N SER A 315 10.30 -14.01 -24.69
CA SER A 315 10.69 -14.68 -23.45
C SER A 315 12.20 -14.61 -23.27
N GLY A 316 12.67 -14.10 -22.14
CA GLY A 316 14.10 -13.91 -21.87
C GLY A 316 14.47 -14.21 -20.42
N HIS A 317 15.76 -14.28 -20.12
CA HIS A 317 16.27 -14.53 -18.76
C HIS A 317 16.58 -13.22 -17.99
N GLY A 318 16.18 -12.08 -18.55
CA GLY A 318 16.41 -10.75 -18.00
C GLY A 318 15.19 -10.13 -17.32
N ILE A 319 15.36 -8.91 -16.82
CA ILE A 319 14.28 -8.05 -16.34
C ILE A 319 14.20 -6.86 -17.28
N SER A 320 13.10 -6.73 -18.01
CA SER A 320 12.87 -5.56 -18.85
C SER A 320 12.09 -4.48 -18.11
N GLY A 321 12.16 -3.25 -18.56
CA GLY A 321 11.30 -2.19 -18.06
C GLY A 321 11.12 -1.06 -19.06
N PHE A 322 10.12 -0.22 -18.84
CA PHE A 322 9.80 0.87 -19.76
C PHE A 322 9.33 2.13 -19.04
N LEU A 323 9.63 3.28 -19.63
CA LEU A 323 9.25 4.58 -19.08
C LEU A 323 7.74 4.77 -19.16
N ILE A 324 7.16 5.29 -18.08
CA ILE A 324 5.76 5.68 -18.04
C ILE A 324 5.69 7.11 -18.60
N GLY A 325 5.31 7.21 -19.88
CA GLY A 325 5.13 8.48 -20.58
C GLY A 325 3.87 9.22 -20.17
#